data_AF-A0A503XLL8-F1
#
_entry.id   AF-A0A503XLL8-F1
#
_cell.length_a   1.000
_cell.length_b   1.000
_cell.length_c   1.000
_cell.angle_alpha   90.00
_cell.angle_beta   90.00
_cell.angle_gamma   90.00
#
_symmetry.space_group_name_H-M   'P 1'
#
loop_
_entity.id
_entity.type
_entity.pdbx_description
1 polymer ?
#
loop_
_entity_poly.entity_id
_entity_poly.type
_entity_poly.pdbx_seq_one_letter_code
_entity_poly.pdbx_strand_id
1 'polypeptide(L)'
;MSFSIWHWVIVLLLIGVPVFFAVRSSARPSQNAEQLVGFGGWLMLLAIGQTLSPLRTIADLANSIEGYQQLMPLPNGPVAVYGEVALNLAFLALQLVVLVFMLRRSRRFPRLFLLQWLSIPVVFILDTILIASVLDVPLNQALAGGDALAAPIISLVVTGLWVAYVFKSVRVRNTFDRGAASARIATAVQ
;
A
#
# COMPACT_ATOMS: atom_id res chain seq x y z
N MET A 1 -1.53 -28.40 -8.56
CA MET A 1 -2.99 -28.50 -8.31
C MET A 1 -3.69 -27.66 -9.38
N SER A 2 -4.61 -28.25 -10.16
CA SER A 2 -5.32 -27.55 -11.24
C SER A 2 -6.45 -26.70 -10.64
N PHE A 3 -6.35 -25.38 -10.69
CA PHE A 3 -7.40 -24.49 -10.22
C PHE A 3 -8.56 -24.46 -11.22
N SER A 4 -9.72 -24.95 -10.79
CA SER A 4 -10.96 -24.96 -11.58
C SER A 4 -11.39 -23.55 -11.99
N ILE A 5 -11.96 -23.40 -13.19
CA ILE A 5 -12.51 -22.13 -13.74
C ILE A 5 -13.45 -21.44 -12.74
N TRP A 6 -14.15 -22.22 -11.90
CA TRP A 6 -15.00 -21.71 -10.83
C TRP A 6 -14.26 -20.85 -9.79
N HIS A 7 -12.97 -21.08 -9.55
CA HIS A 7 -12.16 -20.22 -8.66
C HIS A 7 -12.03 -18.81 -9.24
N TRP A 8 -11.77 -18.69 -10.54
CA TRP A 8 -11.64 -17.39 -11.19
C TRP A 8 -12.97 -16.65 -11.27
N VAL A 9 -14.09 -17.37 -11.46
CA VAL A 9 -15.44 -16.77 -11.42
C VAL A 9 -15.77 -16.25 -10.02
N ILE A 10 -15.44 -16.99 -8.96
CA ILE A 10 -15.65 -16.56 -7.57
C ILE A 10 -14.79 -15.33 -7.24
N VAL A 11 -13.52 -15.31 -7.66
CA VAL A 11 -12.62 -14.17 -7.47
C VAL A 11 -13.11 -12.95 -8.24
N LEU A 12 -13.54 -13.11 -9.50
CA LEU A 12 -14.09 -12.02 -10.31
C LEU A 12 -15.43 -11.50 -9.77
N LEU A 13 -16.26 -12.34 -9.14
CA LEU A 13 -17.48 -11.89 -8.46
C LEU A 13 -17.14 -11.18 -7.13
N LEU A 14 -16.23 -11.73 -6.33
CA LEU A 14 -15.81 -11.12 -5.06
C LEU A 14 -15.09 -9.77 -5.25
N ILE A 15 -14.41 -9.57 -6.37
CA ILE A 15 -13.74 -8.29 -6.69
C ILE A 15 -14.67 -7.40 -7.53
N GLY A 16 -15.28 -7.95 -8.57
CA GLY A 16 -16.08 -7.23 -9.54
C GLY A 16 -17.40 -6.71 -8.98
N VAL A 17 -18.06 -7.43 -8.07
CA VAL A 17 -19.32 -6.96 -7.46
C VAL A 17 -19.06 -5.77 -6.54
N PRO A 18 -18.10 -5.80 -5.59
CA PRO A 18 -17.74 -4.62 -4.81
C PRO A 18 -17.24 -3.45 -5.67
N VAL A 19 -16.46 -3.71 -6.72
CA VAL A 19 -16.01 -2.66 -7.66
C VAL A 19 -17.17 -2.06 -8.45
N PHE A 20 -18.11 -2.87 -8.92
CA PHE A 20 -19.31 -2.40 -9.64
C PHE A 20 -20.21 -1.55 -8.73
N PHE A 21 -20.43 -1.98 -7.49
CA PHE A 21 -21.16 -1.18 -6.50
C PHE A 21 -20.37 0.06 -6.06
N ALA A 22 -19.04 0.00 -5.98
CA ALA A 22 -18.18 1.16 -5.73
C ALA A 22 -18.34 2.21 -6.84
N VAL A 23 -18.24 1.80 -8.09
CA VAL A 23 -18.40 2.67 -9.27
C VAL A 23 -19.81 3.23 -9.33
N ARG A 24 -20.84 2.40 -9.13
CA ARG A 24 -22.24 2.83 -9.16
C ARG A 24 -22.63 3.74 -7.99
N SER A 25 -22.06 3.53 -6.80
CA SER A 25 -22.28 4.42 -5.64
C SER A 25 -21.57 5.76 -5.80
N SER A 26 -20.41 5.79 -6.49
CA SER A 26 -19.69 7.02 -6.82
C SER A 26 -20.35 7.85 -7.94
N ALA A 27 -21.22 7.24 -8.74
CA ALA A 27 -21.95 7.90 -9.81
C ALA A 27 -23.21 8.65 -9.33
N ARG A 28 -23.60 8.53 -8.06
CA ARG A 28 -24.69 9.34 -7.50
C ARG A 28 -24.15 10.73 -7.16
N PRO A 29 -24.63 11.80 -7.82
CA PRO A 29 -24.21 13.16 -7.49
C PRO A 29 -24.63 13.46 -6.05
N SER A 30 -23.66 13.69 -5.16
CA SER A 30 -23.98 14.16 -3.81
C SER A 30 -24.53 15.58 -3.93
N GLN A 31 -25.79 15.77 -3.53
CA GLN A 31 -26.50 17.06 -3.63
C GLN A 31 -25.78 18.22 -2.92
N ASN A 32 -24.85 17.94 -1.99
CA ASN A 32 -23.94 18.92 -1.40
C ASN A 32 -22.50 18.38 -1.31
N ALA A 33 -21.71 18.57 -2.37
CA ALA A 33 -20.29 18.15 -2.41
C ALA A 33 -19.44 18.80 -1.29
N GLU A 34 -19.88 19.93 -0.73
CA GLU A 34 -19.18 20.63 0.36
C GLU A 34 -19.32 19.95 1.73
N GLN A 35 -20.28 19.03 1.91
CA GLN A 35 -20.51 18.34 3.20
C GLN A 35 -19.66 17.07 3.40
N LEU A 36 -19.01 16.54 2.36
CA LEU A 36 -18.26 15.27 2.46
C LEU A 36 -16.83 15.50 2.97
N VAL A 37 -16.69 15.77 4.27
CA VAL A 37 -15.40 16.00 4.96
C VAL A 37 -15.15 14.92 6.02
N GLY A 38 -13.90 14.46 6.14
CA GLY A 38 -13.48 13.50 7.18
C GLY A 38 -13.48 12.04 6.72
N PHE A 39 -13.09 11.15 7.64
CA PHE A 39 -13.02 9.71 7.40
C PHE A 39 -14.42 9.12 7.33
N GLY A 40 -14.83 8.69 6.13
CA GLY A 40 -16.12 8.06 5.90
C GLY A 40 -16.19 7.38 4.53
N GLY A 41 -17.13 6.45 4.36
CA GLY A 41 -17.25 5.63 3.15
C GLY A 41 -15.94 4.93 2.78
N TRP A 42 -15.57 4.95 1.50
CA TRP A 42 -14.33 4.36 0.98
C TRP A 42 -13.04 4.87 1.63
N LEU A 43 -13.01 6.10 2.13
CA LEU A 43 -11.83 6.63 2.83
C LEU A 43 -11.62 5.94 4.18
N MET A 44 -12.67 5.40 4.81
CA MET A 44 -12.52 4.60 6.03
C MET A 44 -11.82 3.28 5.76
N LEU A 45 -12.15 2.60 4.65
CA LEU A 45 -11.48 1.37 4.25
C LEU A 45 -10.00 1.60 3.97
N LEU A 46 -9.65 2.69 3.28
CA LEU A 46 -8.26 3.09 3.09
C LEU A 46 -7.57 3.33 4.44
N ALA A 47 -8.23 4.00 5.40
CA ALA A 47 -7.67 4.26 6.72
C ALA A 47 -7.35 2.99 7.49
N ILE A 48 -8.25 2.00 7.44
CA ILE A 48 -8.05 0.69 8.04
C ILE A 48 -6.86 0.01 7.35
N GLY A 49 -6.82 -0.03 6.01
CA GLY A 49 -5.72 -0.63 5.27
C GLY A 49 -4.36 0.00 5.59
N GLN A 50 -4.29 1.34 5.68
CA GLN A 50 -3.08 2.07 6.04
C GLN A 50 -2.68 1.86 7.52
N THR A 51 -3.63 1.54 8.40
CA THR A 51 -3.35 1.21 9.81
C THR A 51 -2.86 -0.23 9.96
N LEU A 52 -3.35 -1.15 9.11
CA LEU A 52 -2.94 -2.55 9.11
C LEU A 52 -1.59 -2.78 8.40
N SER A 53 -1.15 -1.89 7.49
CA SER A 53 0.10 -2.09 6.76
C SER A 53 1.36 -2.19 7.64
N PRO A 54 1.58 -1.34 8.68
CA PRO A 54 2.73 -1.49 9.57
C PRO A 54 2.68 -2.79 10.36
N LEU A 55 1.48 -3.20 10.80
CA LEU A 55 1.29 -4.45 11.54
C LEU A 55 1.65 -5.66 10.68
N ARG A 56 1.27 -5.63 9.40
CA ARG A 56 1.65 -6.66 8.44
C ARG A 56 3.16 -6.71 8.24
N THR A 57 3.83 -5.58 8.03
CA THR A 57 5.30 -5.55 7.88
C THR A 57 6.01 -6.07 9.12
N ILE A 58 5.51 -5.78 10.32
CA ILE A 58 6.05 -6.36 11.58
C ILE A 58 5.83 -7.87 11.64
N ALA A 59 4.65 -8.36 11.25
CA ALA A 59 4.36 -9.79 11.20
C ALA A 59 5.24 -10.52 10.17
N ASP A 60 5.45 -9.92 9.00
CA ASP A 60 6.35 -10.44 7.96
C ASP A 60 7.78 -10.55 8.52
N LEU A 61 8.29 -9.51 9.22
CA LEU A 61 9.58 -9.56 9.91
C LEU A 61 9.67 -10.68 10.95
N ALA A 62 8.62 -10.87 11.74
CA ALA A 62 8.57 -11.92 12.75
C ALA A 62 8.59 -13.32 12.12
N ASN A 63 7.87 -13.51 11.02
CA ASN A 63 7.86 -14.76 10.27
C ASN A 63 9.23 -15.06 9.61
N SER A 64 10.01 -14.04 9.28
CA SER A 64 11.36 -14.20 8.70
C SER A 64 12.45 -14.56 9.72
N ILE A 65 12.18 -14.54 11.04
CA ILE A 65 13.19 -14.78 12.08
C ILE A 65 13.89 -16.14 11.91
N GLU A 66 13.14 -17.21 11.64
CA GLU A 66 13.73 -18.55 11.43
C GLU A 66 14.65 -18.57 10.21
N GLY A 67 14.24 -17.92 9.11
CA GLY A 67 15.07 -17.74 7.92
C GLY A 67 16.35 -16.97 8.22
N TYR A 68 16.26 -15.89 9.01
CA TYR A 68 17.42 -15.12 9.44
C TYR A 68 18.39 -15.94 10.28
N GLN A 69 17.89 -16.80 11.17
CA GLN A 69 18.75 -17.69 11.97
C GLN A 69 19.51 -18.71 11.11
N GLN A 70 18.89 -19.18 10.01
CA GLN A 70 19.53 -20.10 9.06
C GLN A 70 20.56 -19.39 8.17
N LEU A 71 20.31 -18.12 7.81
CA LEU A 71 21.21 -17.33 6.98
C LEU A 71 22.43 -16.82 7.77
N MET A 72 22.26 -16.41 9.03
CA MET A 72 23.33 -15.87 9.89
C MET A 72 24.66 -16.66 9.91
N PRO A 73 24.68 -18.01 9.96
CA PRO A 73 25.94 -18.77 9.93
C PRO A 73 26.58 -18.90 8.55
N LEU A 74 25.89 -18.54 7.47
CA LEU A 74 26.43 -18.64 6.11
C LEU A 74 27.44 -17.51 5.81
N PRO A 75 28.40 -17.74 4.89
CA PRO A 75 29.21 -16.66 4.35
C PRO A 75 28.34 -15.52 3.81
N ASN A 76 28.63 -14.30 4.22
CA ASN A 76 27.85 -13.08 3.91
C ASN A 76 26.39 -13.05 4.40
N GLY A 77 25.92 -14.10 5.08
CA GLY A 77 24.59 -14.19 5.65
C GLY A 77 24.19 -13.02 6.55
N PRO A 78 25.05 -12.55 7.48
CA PRO A 78 24.75 -11.37 8.29
C PRO A 78 24.50 -10.11 7.47
N VAL A 79 25.20 -9.93 6.35
CA VAL A 79 25.02 -8.77 5.46
C VAL A 79 23.65 -8.82 4.77
N ALA A 80 23.25 -10.00 4.30
CA ALA A 80 21.93 -10.22 3.71
C ALA A 80 20.82 -9.92 4.73
N VAL A 81 20.91 -10.49 5.93
CA VAL A 81 19.92 -10.29 7.00
C VAL A 81 19.83 -8.83 7.44
N TYR A 82 20.96 -8.18 7.73
CA TYR A 82 20.93 -6.77 8.13
C TYR A 82 20.43 -5.85 7.03
N GLY A 83 20.75 -6.13 5.77
CA GLY A 83 20.26 -5.36 4.64
C GLY A 83 18.75 -5.51 4.44
N GLU A 84 18.22 -6.73 4.49
CA GLU A 84 16.77 -6.98 4.40
C GLU A 84 16.01 -6.33 5.55
N VAL A 85 16.50 -6.48 6.79
CA VAL A 85 15.92 -5.83 7.97
C VAL A 85 15.95 -4.31 7.83
N ALA A 86 17.07 -3.73 7.38
CA ALA A 86 17.19 -2.29 7.18
C ALA A 86 16.20 -1.77 6.11
N LEU A 87 16.06 -2.47 4.98
CA LEU A 87 15.09 -2.12 3.93
C LEU A 87 13.65 -2.16 4.45
N ASN A 88 13.29 -3.21 5.18
CA ASN A 88 11.95 -3.34 5.75
C ASN A 88 11.67 -2.30 6.84
N LEU A 89 12.65 -1.99 7.70
CA LEU A 89 12.52 -0.92 8.70
C LEU A 89 12.36 0.45 8.06
N ALA A 90 13.08 0.74 6.97
CA ALA A 90 12.91 1.96 6.20
C ALA A 90 11.50 2.05 5.58
N PHE A 91 11.00 0.94 5.02
CA PHE A 91 9.64 0.88 4.47
C PHE A 91 8.58 1.03 5.57
N LEU A 92 8.75 0.38 6.72
CA LEU A 92 7.89 0.52 7.90
C LEU A 92 7.84 1.99 8.38
N ALA A 93 9.00 2.65 8.46
CA ALA A 93 9.06 4.07 8.81
C ALA A 93 8.26 4.94 7.83
N LEU A 94 8.36 4.67 6.53
CA LEU A 94 7.55 5.36 5.51
C LEU A 94 6.05 5.13 5.73
N GLN A 95 5.62 3.90 5.97
CA GLN A 95 4.21 3.58 6.24
C GLN A 95 3.67 4.33 7.48
N LEU A 96 4.47 4.41 8.55
CA LEU A 96 4.12 5.15 9.77
C LEU A 96 4.04 6.66 9.51
N VAL A 97 4.99 7.23 8.75
CA VAL A 97 4.94 8.63 8.33
C VAL A 97 3.66 8.91 7.54
N VAL A 98 3.33 8.07 6.56
CA VAL A 98 2.11 8.22 5.75
C VAL A 98 0.86 8.14 6.63
N LEU A 99 0.81 7.19 7.56
CA LEU A 99 -0.29 7.03 8.52
C LEU A 99 -0.45 8.27 9.41
N VAL A 100 0.63 8.78 10.00
CA VAL A 100 0.59 10.00 10.82
C VAL A 100 0.07 11.19 10.02
N PHE A 101 0.53 11.36 8.78
CA PHE A 101 0.05 12.44 7.90
C PHE A 101 -1.41 12.25 7.48
N MET A 102 -1.86 11.00 7.32
CA MET A 102 -3.25 10.66 7.10
C MET A 102 -4.11 11.09 8.30
N LEU A 103 -3.77 10.63 9.52
CA LEU A 103 -4.52 10.91 10.74
C LEU A 103 -4.55 12.40 11.09
N ARG A 104 -3.46 13.13 10.81
CA ARG A 104 -3.38 14.59 10.95
C ARG A 104 -4.15 15.35 9.86
N ARG A 105 -4.73 14.66 8.87
CA ARG A 105 -5.45 15.23 7.72
C ARG A 105 -4.60 16.26 6.97
N SER A 106 -3.32 15.94 6.77
CA SER A 106 -2.37 16.82 6.12
C SER A 106 -2.51 16.81 4.59
N ARG A 107 -2.33 17.97 3.95
CA ARG A 107 -2.28 18.10 2.48
C ARG A 107 -1.17 17.27 1.83
N ARG A 108 -0.14 16.88 2.59
CA ARG A 108 0.95 16.06 2.06
C ARG A 108 0.60 14.57 1.98
N PHE A 109 -0.49 14.12 2.63
CA PHE A 109 -0.88 12.72 2.63
C PHE A 109 -1.00 12.11 1.22
N PRO A 110 -1.69 12.72 0.23
CA PRO A 110 -1.79 12.13 -1.10
C PRO A 110 -0.44 11.88 -1.79
N ARG A 111 0.51 12.81 -1.61
CA ARG A 111 1.87 12.69 -2.16
C ARG A 111 2.69 11.62 -1.45
N LEU A 112 2.58 11.53 -0.12
CA LEU A 112 3.24 10.50 0.67
C LEU A 112 2.68 9.10 0.37
N PHE A 113 1.36 8.99 0.18
CA PHE A 113 0.71 7.74 -0.19
C PHE A 113 1.15 7.26 -1.59
N LEU A 114 1.32 8.19 -2.54
CA LEU A 114 1.93 7.89 -3.85
C LEU A 114 3.37 7.39 -3.70
N LEU A 115 4.17 8.05 -2.85
CA LEU A 115 5.56 7.64 -2.59
C LEU A 115 5.59 6.21 -2.00
N GLN A 116 4.75 5.92 -1.02
CA GLN A 116 4.62 4.57 -0.43
C GLN A 116 4.27 3.52 -1.50
N TRP A 117 3.37 3.83 -2.44
CA TRP A 117 3.04 2.92 -3.53
C TRP A 117 4.23 2.68 -4.47
N LEU A 118 4.96 3.74 -4.85
CA LEU A 118 6.18 3.62 -5.65
C LEU A 118 7.30 2.89 -4.92
N SER A 119 7.33 2.93 -3.59
CA SER A 119 8.30 2.19 -2.78
C SER A 119 8.09 0.69 -2.81
N ILE A 120 6.87 0.18 -3.04
CA ILE A 120 6.60 -1.28 -3.11
C ILE A 120 7.50 -1.99 -4.13
N PRO A 121 7.51 -1.62 -5.42
CA PRO A 121 8.37 -2.28 -6.41
C PRO A 121 9.85 -1.96 -6.19
N VAL A 122 10.17 -0.77 -5.68
CA VAL A 122 11.56 -0.38 -5.38
C VAL A 122 12.15 -1.26 -4.28
N VAL A 123 11.45 -1.45 -3.17
CA VAL A 123 11.89 -2.31 -2.06
C VAL A 123 12.04 -3.75 -2.54
N PHE A 124 11.07 -4.27 -3.30
CA PHE A 124 11.16 -5.62 -3.86
C PHE A 124 12.41 -5.82 -4.75
N ILE A 125 12.70 -4.86 -5.64
CA ILE A 125 13.87 -4.93 -6.52
C ILE A 125 15.17 -4.84 -5.71
N LEU A 126 15.25 -3.89 -4.76
CA LEU A 126 16.44 -3.71 -3.93
C LEU A 126 16.73 -4.95 -3.08
N ASP A 127 15.69 -5.53 -2.49
CA ASP A 127 15.78 -6.75 -1.70
C ASP A 127 16.26 -7.94 -2.54
N THR A 128 15.66 -8.13 -3.73
CA THR A 128 16.08 -9.21 -4.65
C THR A 128 17.54 -9.05 -5.08
N ILE A 129 17.96 -7.83 -5.42
CA ILE A 129 19.35 -7.55 -5.83
C ILE A 129 20.31 -7.78 -4.66
N LEU A 130 19.93 -7.35 -3.44
CA LEU A 130 20.71 -7.58 -2.23
C LEU A 130 20.93 -9.08 -2.02
N ILE A 131 19.87 -9.88 -1.98
CA ILE A 131 19.96 -11.32 -1.74
C ILE A 131 20.76 -12.02 -2.85
N ALA A 132 20.48 -11.70 -4.12
CA ALA A 132 21.17 -12.30 -5.25
C ALA A 132 22.68 -11.99 -5.26
N SER A 133 23.06 -10.74 -4.96
CA SER A 133 24.47 -10.32 -4.96
C SER A 133 25.25 -10.79 -3.74
N VAL A 134 24.62 -10.84 -2.56
CA VAL A 134 25.29 -11.20 -1.30
C VAL A 134 25.47 -12.71 -1.17
N LEU A 135 24.48 -13.49 -1.62
CA LEU A 135 24.49 -14.96 -1.53
C LEU A 135 24.98 -15.63 -2.83
N ASP A 136 25.40 -14.86 -3.83
CA ASP A 136 25.84 -15.33 -5.15
C ASP A 136 24.81 -16.25 -5.84
N VAL A 137 23.52 -15.95 -5.63
CA VAL A 137 22.40 -16.69 -6.22
C VAL A 137 22.01 -16.02 -7.54
N PRO A 138 21.94 -16.77 -8.66
CA PRO A 138 21.49 -16.23 -9.93
C PRO A 138 20.12 -15.56 -9.81
N LEU A 139 19.96 -14.37 -10.39
CA LEU A 139 18.72 -13.59 -10.29
C LEU A 139 17.48 -14.36 -10.78
N ASN A 140 17.66 -15.19 -11.81
CA ASN A 140 16.59 -16.06 -12.30
C ASN A 140 16.16 -17.10 -11.27
N GLN A 141 17.07 -17.60 -10.41
CA GLN A 141 16.76 -18.51 -9.31
C GLN A 141 16.14 -17.79 -8.12
N ALA A 142 16.61 -16.58 -7.79
CA ALA A 142 15.99 -15.71 -6.79
C ALA A 142 14.54 -15.35 -7.17
N LEU A 143 14.24 -15.30 -8.47
CA LEU A 143 12.91 -15.04 -9.03
C LEU A 143 12.17 -16.30 -9.50
N ALA A 144 12.77 -17.50 -9.40
CA ALA A 144 12.26 -18.74 -10.03
C ALA A 144 11.04 -19.35 -9.33
N GLY A 145 10.68 -18.89 -8.14
CA GLY A 145 9.41 -19.28 -7.54
C GLY A 145 8.26 -18.72 -8.38
N GLY A 146 7.50 -19.57 -9.08
CA GLY A 146 6.37 -19.14 -9.92
C GLY A 146 5.33 -18.27 -9.18
N ASP A 147 5.30 -18.34 -7.85
CA ASP A 147 4.46 -17.52 -6.97
C ASP A 147 5.19 -16.31 -6.34
N ALA A 148 6.52 -16.21 -6.47
CA ALA A 148 7.33 -15.16 -5.83
C ALA A 148 6.98 -13.76 -6.35
N LEU A 149 6.58 -13.65 -7.62
CA LEU A 149 6.14 -12.39 -8.22
C LEU A 149 4.66 -12.10 -8.01
N ALA A 150 3.85 -13.12 -7.73
CA ALA A 150 2.39 -12.97 -7.63
C ALA A 150 2.01 -12.01 -6.50
N ALA A 151 2.57 -12.19 -5.30
CA ALA A 151 2.26 -11.36 -4.15
C ALA A 151 2.69 -9.88 -4.32
N PRO A 152 3.92 -9.56 -4.76
CA PRO A 152 4.32 -8.18 -5.08
C PRO A 152 3.44 -7.52 -6.15
N ILE A 153 3.10 -8.25 -7.22
CA ILE A 153 2.24 -7.74 -8.31
C ILE A 153 0.84 -7.43 -7.79
N ILE A 154 0.23 -8.35 -7.03
CA ILE A 154 -1.09 -8.14 -6.43
C ILE A 154 -1.05 -6.92 -5.50
N SER A 155 -0.01 -6.81 -4.67
CA SER A 155 0.17 -5.67 -3.76
C SER A 155 0.28 -4.34 -4.51
N LEU A 156 1.05 -4.31 -5.60
CA LEU A 156 1.22 -3.15 -6.47
C LEU A 156 -0.10 -2.73 -7.12
N VAL A 157 -0.85 -3.68 -7.69
CA VAL A 157 -2.13 -3.42 -8.37
C VAL A 157 -3.18 -2.93 -7.38
N VAL A 158 -3.38 -3.67 -6.28
CA VAL A 158 -4.39 -3.33 -5.27
C VAL A 158 -4.09 -1.98 -4.64
N THR A 159 -2.83 -1.71 -4.28
CA THR A 159 -2.45 -0.40 -3.71
C THR A 159 -2.56 0.71 -4.77
N GLY A 160 -2.26 0.41 -6.04
CA GLY A 160 -2.41 1.36 -7.15
C GLY A 160 -3.86 1.81 -7.35
N LEU A 161 -4.85 0.92 -7.16
CA LEU A 161 -6.26 1.29 -7.17
C LEU A 161 -6.58 2.33 -6.08
N TRP A 162 -6.00 2.18 -4.89
CA TRP A 162 -6.14 3.16 -3.82
C TRP A 162 -5.45 4.48 -4.12
N VAL A 163 -4.30 4.47 -4.81
CA VAL A 163 -3.65 5.70 -5.27
C VAL A 163 -4.58 6.44 -6.24
N ALA A 164 -5.14 5.75 -7.23
CA ALA A 164 -6.10 6.35 -8.17
C ALA A 164 -7.32 6.94 -7.42
N TYR A 165 -7.83 6.22 -6.41
CA TYR A 165 -8.89 6.73 -5.54
C TYR A 165 -8.49 8.00 -4.78
N VAL A 166 -7.30 8.04 -4.18
CA VAL A 166 -6.79 9.18 -3.41
C VAL A 166 -6.73 10.46 -4.25
N PHE A 167 -6.29 10.36 -5.51
CA PHE A 167 -6.19 11.55 -6.37
C PHE A 167 -7.51 11.95 -7.03
N LYS A 168 -8.43 11.01 -7.29
CA LYS A 168 -9.70 11.29 -7.98
C LYS A 168 -10.86 11.62 -7.03
N SER A 169 -10.81 11.17 -5.78
CA SER A 169 -11.93 11.27 -4.84
C SER A 169 -12.18 12.69 -4.33
N VAL A 170 -13.41 13.18 -4.52
CA VAL A 170 -13.88 14.47 -3.98
C VAL A 170 -13.76 14.51 -2.45
N ARG A 171 -14.11 13.42 -1.76
CA ARG A 171 -14.01 13.32 -0.29
C ARG A 171 -12.56 13.45 0.19
N VAL A 172 -11.61 12.84 -0.50
CA VAL A 172 -10.18 12.92 -0.15
C VAL A 172 -9.71 14.36 -0.31
N ARG A 173 -10.00 14.99 -1.46
CA ARG A 173 -9.69 16.41 -1.66
C ARG A 173 -10.27 17.29 -0.55
N ASN A 174 -11.55 17.13 -0.23
CA ASN A 174 -12.20 17.90 0.84
C ASN A 174 -11.62 17.63 2.25
N THR A 175 -11.17 16.39 2.51
CA THR A 175 -10.65 16.00 3.83
C THR A 175 -9.24 16.49 4.07
N PHE A 176 -8.38 16.44 3.05
CA PHE A 176 -6.96 16.75 3.17
C PHE A 176 -6.59 18.16 2.71
N ASP A 177 -7.43 18.84 1.90
CA ASP A 177 -7.15 20.17 1.32
C ASP A 177 -7.85 21.34 2.05
N ARG A 178 -7.74 21.37 3.39
CA ARG A 178 -8.38 22.36 4.29
C ARG A 178 -8.11 23.85 4.01
N GLY A 179 -7.20 24.19 3.09
CA GLY A 179 -6.96 25.58 2.69
C GLY A 179 -8.10 26.17 1.90
N ALA A 180 -8.72 25.37 1.06
CA ALA A 180 -9.88 25.78 0.29
C ALA A 180 -11.10 26.06 1.18
N ALA A 181 -11.29 25.28 2.27
CA ALA A 181 -12.43 25.45 3.17
C ALA A 181 -12.32 26.76 3.99
N SER A 182 -11.13 27.08 4.50
CA SER A 182 -10.91 28.30 5.29
C SER A 182 -10.95 29.57 4.43
N ALA A 183 -10.42 29.49 3.20
CA ALA A 183 -10.47 30.59 2.23
C ALA A 183 -11.90 30.87 1.72
N ARG A 184 -12.73 29.83 1.52
CA ARG A 184 -14.13 30.00 1.12
C ARG A 184 -15.00 30.62 2.20
N ILE A 185 -14.79 30.26 3.46
CA ILE A 185 -15.49 30.89 4.59
C ILE A 185 -15.11 32.36 4.70
N ALA A 186 -13.83 32.71 4.47
CA ALA A 186 -13.39 34.10 4.47
C ALA A 186 -14.03 34.95 3.34
N THR A 187 -14.23 34.38 2.15
CA THR A 187 -14.90 35.07 1.03
C THR A 187 -16.43 35.12 1.13
N ALA A 188 -17.06 34.24 1.91
CA ALA A 188 -18.53 34.21 2.07
C ALA A 188 -19.03 35.15 3.19
N VAL A 189 -18.13 35.73 3.98
CA VAL A 189 -18.41 36.65 5.09
C VAL A 189 -18.06 38.11 4.71
N GLN A 190 -17.58 38.35 3.48
CA GLN A 190 -17.42 39.68 2.88
C GLN A 190 -18.63 40.04 2.03
#